data_AF-A0A550C594-F1
#
_entry.id   AF-A0A550C594-F1
#
_cell.length_a   1.000
_cell.length_b   1.000
_cell.length_c   1.000
_cell.angle_alpha   90.00
_cell.angle_beta   90.00
_cell.angle_gamma   90.00
#
_symmetry.space_group_name_H-M   'P 1'
#
loop_
_entity.id
_entity.type
_entity.pdbx_description
1 polymer ?
#
loop_
_entity_poly.entity_id
_entity_poly.type
_entity_poly.pdbx_seq_one_letter_code
_entity_poly.pdbx_strand_id
1 'polypeptide(L)'
;MPGDANNDQAPVVCPPGAQAWFTTNFDSVNCPALGKEYNHLLRAWCALESANGFEIGKGNKARTSAPKPALLITWIHAGRAARVKKMPTVVDADTFSTELWAWWAAMQPAWRNVDPAGQREPERQVHEDDWGAALEVRGQNGMLSVVACLCWWGNVLGSRTTPNARSWLRLLDDVTWVCEQLVAA
;
A
#
# COMPACT_ATOMS: atom_id res chain seq x y z
N MET A 1 0.99 -33.42 -14.18
CA MET A 1 0.08 -32.31 -13.85
C MET A 1 0.87 -31.02 -13.99
N PRO A 2 0.70 -30.23 -15.06
CA PRO A 2 1.35 -28.93 -15.15
C PRO A 2 0.52 -27.94 -14.32
N GLY A 3 1.15 -27.38 -13.29
CA GLY A 3 0.55 -26.40 -12.38
C GLY A 3 0.24 -25.07 -13.07
N ASP A 4 -0.78 -24.43 -12.54
CA ASP A 4 -1.46 -23.24 -13.04
C ASP A 4 -0.52 -22.03 -13.23
N ALA A 5 0.03 -21.87 -14.43
CA ALA A 5 0.81 -20.70 -14.81
C ALA A 5 -0.05 -19.50 -15.27
N ASN A 6 -1.37 -19.53 -15.07
CA ASN A 6 -2.30 -18.60 -15.72
C ASN A 6 -2.99 -17.60 -14.78
N ASN A 7 -2.67 -17.61 -13.48
CA ASN A 7 -3.36 -16.75 -12.50
C ASN A 7 -2.69 -15.37 -12.29
N ASP A 8 -1.43 -15.20 -12.69
CA ASP A 8 -0.70 -13.95 -12.44
C ASP A 8 -1.17 -12.77 -13.31
N GLN A 9 -1.79 -13.06 -14.47
CA GLN A 9 -2.32 -12.07 -15.41
C GLN A 9 -3.83 -11.84 -15.31
N ALA A 10 -4.53 -12.60 -14.47
CA ALA A 10 -5.95 -12.38 -14.27
C ALA A 10 -6.19 -10.98 -13.67
N PRO A 11 -7.15 -10.19 -14.20
CA PRO A 11 -7.50 -8.90 -13.62
C PRO A 11 -7.82 -9.04 -12.14
N VAL A 12 -7.31 -8.12 -11.31
CA VAL A 12 -7.70 -8.10 -9.90
C VAL A 12 -9.16 -7.66 -9.82
N VAL A 13 -9.98 -8.47 -9.19
CA VAL A 13 -11.42 -8.23 -9.02
C VAL A 13 -11.70 -7.83 -7.59
N CYS A 14 -12.62 -6.87 -7.40
CA CYS A 14 -13.07 -6.47 -6.08
C CYS A 14 -13.71 -7.68 -5.36
N PRO A 15 -13.34 -7.98 -4.10
CA PRO A 15 -13.91 -9.10 -3.37
C PRO A 15 -15.44 -9.01 -3.23
N PRO A 16 -16.16 -10.14 -3.34
CA PRO A 16 -17.60 -10.16 -3.11
C PRO A 16 -17.90 -9.80 -1.65
N GLY A 17 -18.92 -8.97 -1.42
CA GLY A 17 -19.29 -8.51 -0.07
C GLY A 17 -18.44 -7.35 0.47
N ALA A 18 -17.56 -6.77 -0.35
CA ALA A 18 -16.83 -5.56 0.02
C ALA A 18 -17.77 -4.41 0.39
N GLN A 19 -17.42 -3.67 1.45
CA GLN A 19 -18.18 -2.49 1.85
C GLN A 19 -18.02 -1.36 0.83
N ALA A 20 -19.00 -0.47 0.72
CA ALA A 20 -19.01 0.62 -0.26
C ALA A 20 -17.74 1.49 -0.23
N TRP A 21 -17.16 1.68 0.95
CA TRP A 21 -15.90 2.40 1.09
C TRP A 21 -14.75 1.68 0.39
N PHE A 22 -14.66 0.36 0.49
CA PHE A 22 -13.61 -0.42 -0.11
C PHE A 22 -13.79 -0.42 -1.63
N THR A 23 -14.98 -0.75 -2.13
CA THR A 23 -15.27 -0.80 -3.57
C THR A 23 -14.91 0.51 -4.28
N THR A 24 -15.33 1.64 -3.72
CA THR A 24 -15.03 2.96 -4.31
C THR A 24 -13.54 3.25 -4.37
N ASN A 25 -12.79 2.87 -3.34
CA ASN A 25 -11.35 3.10 -3.32
C ASN A 25 -10.60 2.08 -4.19
N PHE A 26 -11.05 0.82 -4.20
CA PHE A 26 -10.53 -0.24 -5.06
C PHE A 26 -10.58 0.18 -6.52
N ASP A 27 -11.73 0.67 -7.00
CA ASP A 27 -11.88 1.14 -8.38
C ASP A 27 -10.89 2.26 -8.71
N SER A 28 -10.58 3.12 -7.74
CA SER A 28 -9.64 4.23 -7.93
C SER A 28 -8.18 3.78 -7.97
N VAL A 29 -7.82 2.68 -7.30
CA VAL A 29 -6.43 2.19 -7.23
C VAL A 29 -6.20 0.94 -8.09
N ASN A 30 -7.23 0.36 -8.69
CA ASN A 30 -7.13 -0.77 -9.61
C ASN A 30 -6.56 -0.30 -10.95
N CYS A 31 -5.23 -0.37 -11.06
CA CYS A 31 -4.49 0.08 -12.23
C CYS A 31 -3.63 -1.07 -12.79
N PRO A 32 -4.21 -1.94 -13.65
CA PRO A 32 -3.50 -3.08 -14.23
C PRO A 32 -2.26 -2.70 -15.05
N ALA A 33 -2.23 -1.47 -15.57
CA ALA A 33 -1.11 -0.93 -16.34
C ALA A 33 0.19 -0.82 -15.51
N LEU A 34 0.11 -0.84 -14.18
CA LEU A 34 1.28 -0.80 -13.31
C LEU A 34 2.07 -2.11 -13.28
N GLY A 35 1.51 -3.20 -13.83
CA GLY A 35 2.20 -4.47 -13.97
C GLY A 35 1.87 -5.49 -12.88
N LYS A 36 2.47 -6.67 -12.99
CA LYS A 36 2.15 -7.84 -12.18
C LYS A 36 2.49 -7.64 -10.69
N GLU A 37 3.56 -6.90 -10.40
CA GLU A 37 4.03 -6.63 -9.04
C GLU A 37 3.00 -5.77 -8.28
N TYR A 38 2.45 -4.76 -8.94
CA TYR A 38 1.36 -3.96 -8.37
C TYR A 38 0.07 -4.75 -8.21
N ASN A 39 -0.27 -5.61 -9.19
CA ASN A 39 -1.44 -6.47 -9.08
C ASN A 39 -1.31 -7.47 -7.93
N HIS A 40 -0.11 -7.96 -7.64
CA HIS A 40 0.15 -8.81 -6.46
C HIS A 40 -0.12 -8.05 -5.16
N LEU A 41 0.43 -6.83 -5.01
CA LEU A 41 0.08 -5.97 -3.87
C LEU A 41 -1.43 -5.81 -3.73
N LEU A 42 -2.12 -5.50 -4.83
CA LEU A 42 -3.56 -5.23 -4.80
C LEU A 42 -4.35 -6.48 -4.34
N ARG A 43 -3.94 -7.68 -4.77
CA ARG A 43 -4.52 -8.94 -4.30
C ARG A 43 -4.23 -9.18 -2.81
N ALA A 44 -3.00 -8.94 -2.35
CA ALA A 44 -2.62 -9.09 -0.95
C ALA A 44 -3.42 -8.12 -0.05
N TRP A 45 -3.60 -6.88 -0.48
CA TRP A 45 -4.45 -5.91 0.23
C TRP A 45 -5.93 -6.32 0.23
N CYS A 46 -6.46 -6.82 -0.89
CA CYS A 46 -7.82 -7.38 -0.94
C CYS A 46 -8.00 -8.53 0.06
N ALA A 47 -7.02 -9.43 0.16
CA ALA A 47 -7.05 -10.54 1.11
C ALA A 47 -7.03 -10.03 2.56
N LEU A 48 -6.17 -9.06 2.87
CA LEU A 48 -6.08 -8.42 4.19
C LEU A 48 -7.40 -7.78 4.63
N GLU A 49 -8.02 -6.97 3.78
CA GLU A 49 -9.28 -6.31 4.15
C GLU A 49 -10.44 -7.30 4.20
N SER A 50 -10.42 -8.35 3.37
CA SER A 50 -11.43 -9.43 3.42
C SER A 50 -11.32 -10.24 4.72
N ALA A 51 -10.11 -10.59 5.15
CA ALA A 51 -9.87 -11.28 6.42
C ALA A 51 -10.33 -10.45 7.62
N ASN A 52 -10.22 -9.12 7.52
CA ASN A 52 -10.71 -8.17 8.52
C ASN A 52 -12.19 -7.78 8.36
N GLY A 53 -12.95 -8.44 7.47
CA GLY A 53 -14.38 -8.14 7.26
C GLY A 53 -14.68 -6.73 6.75
N PHE A 54 -13.68 -6.06 6.14
CA PHE A 54 -13.73 -4.65 5.71
C PHE A 54 -14.05 -3.67 6.84
N GLU A 55 -13.71 -4.03 8.09
CA GLU A 55 -13.95 -3.19 9.25
C GLU A 55 -13.17 -1.87 9.17
N ILE A 56 -13.86 -0.76 9.42
CA ILE A 56 -13.22 0.54 9.58
C ILE A 56 -12.86 0.68 11.05
N GLY A 57 -11.55 0.79 11.36
CA GLY A 57 -11.08 1.15 12.69
C GLY A 57 -11.56 2.55 13.07
N LYS A 58 -12.74 2.66 13.69
CA LYS A 58 -13.31 3.94 14.12
C LYS A 58 -12.46 4.52 15.25
N GLY A 59 -11.73 5.60 14.95
CA GLY A 59 -10.93 6.34 15.94
C GLY A 59 -9.45 5.98 16.00
N ASN A 60 -9.05 4.83 15.43
CA ASN A 60 -7.63 4.48 15.32
C ASN A 60 -7.00 5.21 14.14
N LYS A 61 -6.14 6.19 14.46
CA LYS A 61 -5.25 6.82 13.50
C LYS A 61 -3.87 6.23 13.73
N ALA A 62 -3.23 5.73 12.67
CA ALA A 62 -1.81 5.37 12.73
C ALA A 62 -1.02 6.60 13.20
N ARG A 63 -0.48 6.52 14.42
CA ARG A 63 0.43 7.51 14.99
C ARG A 63 1.84 7.09 14.62
N THR A 64 2.45 7.84 13.72
CA THR A 64 3.80 7.58 13.20
C THR A 64 4.71 8.73 13.61
N SER A 65 6.00 8.46 13.79
CA SER A 65 7.01 9.49 14.08
C SER A 65 7.29 10.39 12.87
N ALA A 66 7.08 9.90 11.65
CA ALA A 66 7.16 10.68 10.42
C ALA A 66 5.77 11.14 9.94
N PRO A 67 5.67 12.33 9.32
CA PRO A 67 4.42 12.81 8.73
C PRO A 67 4.02 11.98 7.50
N LYS A 68 2.72 11.94 7.22
CA LYS A 68 2.19 11.40 5.96
C LYS A 68 2.65 12.27 4.78
N PRO A 69 2.86 11.70 3.58
CA PRO A 69 3.12 12.48 2.38
C PRO A 69 2.06 13.57 2.18
N ALA A 70 2.47 14.78 1.77
CA ALA A 70 1.56 15.93 1.70
C ALA A 70 0.39 15.70 0.71
N LEU A 71 0.66 14.99 -0.39
CA LEU A 71 -0.33 14.60 -1.38
C LEU A 71 -1.41 13.68 -0.78
N LEU A 72 -1.01 12.75 0.10
CA LEU A 72 -1.92 11.86 0.80
C LEU A 72 -2.83 12.63 1.76
N ILE A 73 -2.28 13.58 2.52
CA ILE A 73 -3.08 14.42 3.43
C ILE A 73 -4.15 15.18 2.65
N THR A 74 -3.77 15.78 1.53
CA THR A 74 -4.69 16.49 0.63
C THR A 74 -5.81 15.58 0.13
N TRP A 75 -5.48 14.38 -0.33
CA TRP A 75 -6.45 13.40 -0.81
C TRP A 75 -7.41 12.92 0.29
N ILE A 76 -6.90 12.68 1.50
CA ILE A 76 -7.73 12.30 2.66
C ILE A 76 -8.71 13.43 3.03
N HIS A 77 -8.23 14.67 3.13
CA HIS A 77 -9.07 15.83 3.47
C HIS A 77 -10.12 16.13 2.40
N ALA A 78 -9.80 15.87 1.13
CA ALA A 78 -10.74 16.01 0.03
C ALA A 78 -11.83 14.91 0.00
N GLY A 79 -11.76 13.91 0.89
CA GLY A 79 -12.76 12.85 1.01
C GLY A 79 -12.43 11.58 0.22
N ARG A 80 -11.15 11.38 -0.16
CA ARG A 80 -10.66 10.19 -0.87
C ARG A 80 -11.43 9.91 -2.16
N ALA A 81 -11.41 8.67 -2.65
CA ALA A 81 -12.12 8.26 -3.87
C ALA A 81 -13.63 8.51 -3.83
N ALA A 82 -14.25 8.63 -2.64
CA ALA A 82 -15.67 8.93 -2.51
C ALA A 82 -16.04 10.33 -3.03
N ARG A 83 -15.09 11.28 -3.05
CA ARG A 83 -15.32 12.66 -3.55
C ARG A 83 -14.32 13.07 -4.63
N VAL A 84 -13.13 12.48 -4.63
CA VAL A 84 -12.06 12.74 -5.58
C VAL A 84 -12.08 11.70 -6.68
N LYS A 85 -12.73 12.04 -7.80
CA LYS A 85 -12.85 11.14 -8.96
C LYS A 85 -11.57 11.01 -9.79
N LYS A 86 -10.72 12.05 -9.77
CA LYS A 86 -9.45 12.04 -10.50
C LYS A 86 -8.32 11.66 -9.57
N MET A 87 -7.53 10.67 -9.96
CA MET A 87 -6.35 10.25 -9.22
C MET A 87 -5.37 11.43 -9.04
N PRO A 88 -4.86 11.66 -7.81
CA PRO A 88 -3.78 12.61 -7.57
C PRO A 88 -2.57 12.35 -8.48
N THR A 89 -1.94 13.41 -8.94
CA THR A 89 -0.74 13.32 -9.79
C THR A 89 0.49 13.66 -8.95
N VAL A 90 1.47 12.76 -8.95
CA VAL A 90 2.78 13.02 -8.32
C VAL A 90 3.59 13.92 -9.26
N VAL A 91 3.88 15.15 -8.82
CA VAL A 91 4.63 16.12 -9.64
C VAL A 91 6.13 15.90 -9.53
N ASP A 92 6.61 15.62 -8.32
CA ASP A 92 8.01 15.32 -8.03
C ASP A 92 8.10 13.91 -7.42
N ALA A 93 8.51 12.95 -8.25
CA ALA A 93 8.60 11.56 -7.84
C ALA A 93 9.74 11.29 -6.85
N ASP A 94 10.81 12.09 -6.85
CA ASP A 94 11.96 11.89 -5.97
C ASP A 94 11.61 12.35 -4.56
N THR A 95 11.03 13.55 -4.44
CA THR A 95 10.53 14.07 -3.15
C THR A 95 9.42 13.16 -2.61
N PHE A 96 8.46 12.76 -3.44
CA PHE A 96 7.37 11.89 -3.01
C PHE A 96 7.86 10.52 -2.54
N SER A 97 8.85 9.93 -3.22
CA SER A 97 9.43 8.65 -2.81
C SER A 97 10.09 8.74 -1.43
N THR A 98 10.78 9.85 -1.15
CA THR A 98 11.46 10.09 0.13
C THR A 98 10.45 10.25 1.26
N GLU A 99 9.39 11.05 1.05
CA GLU A 99 8.30 11.20 2.01
C GLU A 99 7.61 9.87 2.31
N LEU A 100 7.34 9.08 1.27
CA LEU A 100 6.64 7.81 1.41
C LEU A 100 7.50 6.76 2.14
N TRP A 101 8.79 6.63 1.83
CA TRP A 101 9.69 5.73 2.54
C TRP A 101 9.86 6.12 4.01
N ALA A 102 10.04 7.41 4.31
CA ALA A 102 10.15 7.89 5.68
C ALA A 102 8.87 7.60 6.48
N TRP A 103 7.71 7.83 5.86
CA TRP A 103 6.43 7.51 6.48
C TRP A 103 6.24 6.00 6.68
N TRP A 104 6.57 5.18 5.68
CA TRP A 104 6.47 3.72 5.77
C TRP A 104 7.37 3.15 6.86
N ALA A 105 8.63 3.58 6.94
CA ALA A 105 9.57 3.18 7.98
C ALA A 105 9.04 3.54 9.38
N ALA A 106 8.41 4.70 9.53
CA ALA A 106 7.81 5.14 10.79
C ALA A 106 6.51 4.40 11.17
N MET A 107 5.92 3.63 10.25
CA MET A 107 4.79 2.73 10.55
C MET A 107 5.25 1.37 11.06
N GLN A 108 6.50 0.99 10.80
CA GLN A 108 6.98 -0.34 11.14
C GLN A 108 7.20 -0.50 12.65
N PRO A 109 7.04 -1.72 13.17
CA PRO A 109 7.32 -2.01 14.57
C PRO A 109 8.82 -1.88 14.87
N ALA A 110 9.16 -1.71 16.14
CA ALA A 110 10.53 -1.43 16.58
C ALA A 110 11.53 -2.56 16.27
N TRP A 111 11.04 -3.81 16.19
CA TRP A 111 11.86 -4.96 15.81
C TRP A 111 12.24 -4.97 14.32
N ARG A 112 11.57 -4.14 13.50
CA ARG A 112 11.78 -4.14 12.06
C ARG A 112 12.64 -2.95 11.62
N ASN A 113 13.85 -3.23 11.14
CA ASN A 113 14.70 -2.19 10.59
C ASN A 113 14.34 -1.88 9.13
N VAL A 114 13.64 -0.76 8.92
CA VAL A 114 13.33 -0.23 7.58
C VAL A 114 14.04 1.10 7.39
N ASP A 115 14.82 1.18 6.31
CA ASP A 115 15.55 2.39 5.96
C ASP A 115 14.59 3.50 5.50
N PRO A 116 14.49 4.63 6.21
CA PRO A 116 13.60 5.73 5.84
C PRO A 116 13.98 6.39 4.51
N ALA A 117 15.20 6.18 4.01
CA ALA A 117 15.62 6.63 2.69
C ALA A 117 15.32 5.62 1.57
N GLY A 118 14.85 4.40 1.93
CA GLY A 118 14.56 3.34 0.97
C GLY A 118 15.77 2.87 0.17
N GLN A 119 16.99 3.05 0.69
CA GLN A 119 18.23 2.68 0.00
C GLN A 119 18.64 1.24 0.28
N ARG A 120 18.27 0.72 1.45
CA ARG A 120 18.52 -0.67 1.88
C ARG A 120 17.24 -1.50 1.82
N GLU A 121 17.40 -2.80 1.56
CA GLU A 121 16.28 -3.74 1.63
C GLU A 121 15.75 -3.82 3.08
N PRO A 122 14.41 -3.81 3.27
CA PRO A 122 13.81 -3.96 4.58
C PRO A 122 14.09 -5.33 5.20
N GLU A 123 14.23 -5.37 6.53
CA GLU A 123 14.31 -6.63 7.26
C GLU A 123 12.97 -7.38 7.21
N ARG A 124 13.04 -8.69 6.95
CA ARG A 124 11.88 -9.58 6.80
C ARG A 124 11.87 -10.72 7.81
N GLN A 125 12.76 -10.68 8.80
CA GLN A 125 12.70 -11.62 9.91
C GLN A 125 11.53 -11.20 10.80
N VAL A 126 10.50 -12.05 10.87
CA VAL A 126 9.39 -11.86 11.80
C VAL A 126 9.85 -12.30 13.18
N HIS A 127 9.78 -11.39 14.14
CA HIS A 127 9.92 -11.68 15.55
C HIS A 127 8.53 -11.97 16.12
N GLU A 128 8.41 -12.74 17.21
CA GLU A 128 7.12 -13.05 17.88
C GLU A 128 6.45 -11.81 18.52
N ASP A 129 6.98 -10.62 18.25
CA ASP A 129 6.53 -9.35 18.79
C ASP A 129 5.39 -8.74 17.93
N ASP A 130 4.56 -7.94 18.59
CA ASP A 130 3.45 -7.18 17.99
C ASP A 130 3.88 -6.38 16.73
N TRP A 131 3.08 -6.44 15.66
CA TRP A 131 3.24 -5.63 14.43
C TRP A 131 3.02 -4.12 14.68
N GLY A 132 2.50 -3.78 15.86
CA GLY A 132 2.38 -2.44 16.36
C GLY A 132 1.13 -1.72 15.90
N ALA A 133 0.63 -0.84 16.76
CA ALA A 133 -0.64 -0.13 16.59
C ALA A 133 -0.80 0.66 15.27
N ALA A 134 0.30 1.00 14.58
CA ALA A 134 0.24 1.71 13.30
C ALA A 134 -0.21 0.80 12.15
N LEU A 135 0.20 -0.47 12.15
CA LEU A 135 -0.17 -1.48 11.14
C LEU A 135 -1.47 -2.20 11.48
N GLU A 136 -1.88 -2.20 12.76
CA GLU A 136 -3.20 -2.68 13.19
C GLU A 136 -4.37 -1.79 12.76
N VAL A 137 -4.09 -0.57 12.25
CA VAL A 137 -5.17 0.33 11.81
C VAL A 137 -5.84 -0.25 10.56
N ARG A 138 -7.13 -0.60 10.71
CA ARG A 138 -7.95 -1.21 9.65
C ARG A 138 -8.70 -0.18 8.79
N GLY A 139 -9.03 -0.58 7.57
CA GLY A 139 -9.92 0.16 6.67
C GLY A 139 -9.30 1.44 6.10
N GLN A 140 -10.11 2.49 5.94
CA GLN A 140 -9.73 3.73 5.24
C GLN A 140 -8.50 4.48 5.77
N ASN A 141 -8.11 4.22 7.03
CA ASN A 141 -6.96 4.86 7.67
C ASN A 141 -5.72 3.95 7.69
N GLY A 142 -5.87 2.70 7.28
CA GLY A 142 -4.83 1.69 7.25
C GLY A 142 -4.13 1.60 5.91
N MET A 143 -3.97 0.36 5.44
CA MET A 143 -3.18 0.00 4.27
C MET A 143 -3.65 0.65 2.97
N LEU A 144 -4.93 1.03 2.87
CA LEU A 144 -5.44 1.82 1.74
C LEU A 144 -4.56 3.04 1.43
N SER A 145 -4.08 3.74 2.46
CA SER A 145 -3.29 4.96 2.28
C SER A 145 -1.95 4.68 1.59
N VAL A 146 -1.31 3.56 1.92
CA VAL A 146 -0.03 3.14 1.34
C VAL A 146 -0.25 2.64 -0.09
N VAL A 147 -1.27 1.81 -0.31
CA VAL A 147 -1.65 1.30 -1.65
C VAL A 147 -1.96 2.45 -2.61
N ALA A 148 -2.72 3.45 -2.15
CA ALA A 148 -3.03 4.63 -2.95
C ALA A 148 -1.76 5.41 -3.33
N CYS A 149 -0.84 5.63 -2.38
CA CYS A 149 0.44 6.29 -2.66
C CYS A 149 1.28 5.53 -3.68
N LEU A 150 1.38 4.20 -3.56
CA LEU A 150 2.09 3.34 -4.50
C LEU A 150 1.45 3.36 -5.90
N CYS A 151 0.13 3.45 -5.98
CA CYS A 151 -0.58 3.63 -7.25
C CYS A 151 -0.19 4.94 -7.93
N TRP A 152 -0.24 6.06 -7.20
CA TRP A 152 0.06 7.39 -7.75
C TRP A 152 1.52 7.50 -8.16
N TRP A 153 2.42 6.98 -7.34
CA TRP A 153 3.85 6.95 -7.64
C TRP A 153 4.11 6.10 -8.88
N GLY A 154 3.54 4.90 -8.95
CA GLY A 154 3.68 4.01 -10.09
C GLY A 154 3.26 4.62 -11.42
N ASN A 155 2.20 5.44 -11.42
CA ASN A 155 1.64 6.07 -12.63
C ASN A 155 2.54 7.11 -13.28
N VAL A 156 3.49 7.68 -12.53
CA VAL A 156 4.42 8.69 -13.07
C VAL A 156 5.78 8.09 -13.45
N LEU A 157 6.02 6.81 -13.11
CA LEU A 157 7.25 6.09 -13.39
C LEU A 157 7.18 5.53 -14.81
N GLY A 158 7.62 6.31 -15.80
CA GLY A 158 7.63 5.90 -17.20
C GLY A 158 8.39 4.58 -17.42
N SER A 159 9.72 4.58 -17.20
CA SER A 159 10.54 3.37 -17.33
C SER A 159 10.76 2.66 -15.99
N ARG A 160 10.65 1.32 -16.00
CA ARG A 160 10.94 0.45 -14.86
C ARG A 160 12.43 0.30 -14.53
N THR A 161 13.33 0.85 -15.34
CA THR A 161 14.79 0.75 -15.14
C THR A 161 15.40 1.94 -14.40
N THR A 162 14.61 2.97 -14.08
CA THR A 162 15.11 4.13 -13.33
C THR A 162 15.40 3.77 -11.87
N PRO A 163 16.32 4.48 -11.18
CA PRO A 163 16.53 4.29 -9.74
C PRO A 163 15.22 4.44 -8.94
N ASN A 164 14.41 5.42 -9.32
CA ASN A 164 13.13 5.69 -8.68
C ASN A 164 12.13 4.53 -8.90
N ALA A 165 12.07 3.96 -10.11
CA ALA A 165 11.26 2.76 -10.36
C ALA A 165 11.73 1.51 -9.60
N ARG A 166 13.04 1.32 -9.43
CA ARG A 166 13.56 0.25 -8.55
C ARG A 166 13.17 0.48 -7.09
N SER A 167 13.22 1.73 -6.62
CA SER A 167 12.77 2.10 -5.28
C SER A 167 11.28 1.80 -5.07
N TRP A 168 10.46 2.14 -6.07
CA TRP A 168 9.03 1.81 -6.06
C TRP A 168 8.77 0.30 -6.01
N LEU A 169 9.51 -0.50 -6.80
CA LEU A 169 9.40 -1.97 -6.77
C LEU A 169 9.77 -2.55 -5.40
N ARG A 170 10.82 -2.04 -4.75
CA ARG A 170 11.20 -2.48 -3.39
C ARG A 170 10.11 -2.19 -2.38
N LEU A 171 9.55 -0.97 -2.39
CA LEU A 171 8.49 -0.62 -1.46
C LEU A 171 7.22 -1.45 -1.73
N LEU A 172 6.92 -1.69 -3.01
CA LEU A 172 5.82 -2.56 -3.42
C LEU A 172 5.96 -3.97 -2.84
N ASP A 173 7.12 -4.58 -3.03
CA ASP A 173 7.40 -5.93 -2.54
C ASP A 173 7.32 -5.97 -1.01
N ASP A 174 7.81 -4.92 -0.35
CA ASP A 174 7.76 -4.82 1.11
C ASP A 174 6.34 -4.71 1.66
N VAL A 175 5.52 -3.84 1.08
CA VAL A 175 4.13 -3.65 1.50
C VAL A 175 3.31 -4.90 1.21
N THR A 176 3.59 -5.59 0.09
CA THR A 176 2.95 -6.87 -0.25
C THR A 176 3.24 -7.91 0.83
N TRP A 177 4.52 -8.06 1.19
CA TRP A 177 4.94 -8.97 2.25
C TRP A 177 4.27 -8.65 3.59
N VAL A 178 4.21 -7.37 4.00
CA VAL A 178 3.51 -6.97 5.22
C VAL A 178 2.01 -7.32 5.18
N CYS A 179 1.32 -7.08 4.06
CA CYS A 179 -0.08 -7.48 3.91
C CYS A 179 -0.26 -8.99 4.12
N GLU A 180 0.62 -9.80 3.54
CA GLU A 180 0.58 -11.26 3.68
C GLU A 180 0.84 -11.72 5.12
N GLN A 181 1.79 -11.10 5.82
CA GLN A 181 2.04 -11.41 7.23
C GLN A 181 0.87 -11.03 8.13
N LEU A 182 0.24 -9.87 7.90
CA LEU A 182 -0.92 -9.42 8.67
C LEU A 182 -2.19 -10.26 8.41
N VAL A 183 -2.24 -11.00 7.29
CA VAL A 183 -3.30 -11.99 7.02
C VAL A 183 -3.03 -13.31 7.76
N ALA A 184 -1.76 -13.68 7.91
CA ALA A 184 -1.36 -14.94 8.54
C ALA A 184 -1.34 -14.88 10.08
N ALA A 185 -1.32 -13.67 10.66
CA ALA A 185 -1.36 -13.41 12.10
C ALA A 185 -2.78 -13.57 12.68
#